data_AF-E9GAA3-F1
#
_entry.id   AF-E9GAA3-F1
#
_cell.length_a   1.000
_cell.length_b   1.000
_cell.length_c   1.000
_cell.angle_alpha   90.00
_cell.angle_beta   90.00
_cell.angle_gamma   90.00
#
_symmetry.space_group_name_H-M   'P 1'
#
loop_
_entity.id
_entity.type
_entity.pdbx_description
1 polymer ?
#
loop_
_entity_poly.entity_id
_entity_poly.type
_entity_poly.pdbx_seq_one_letter_code
_entity_poly.pdbx_strand_id
1 'polypeptide(L)'
;MGMDILKLGNKLFNCCLYSTPFLENRPNLHISKNSHVLKIIIDPDTKTATGFQFEKQGKIYVVEATKEVVLSAGAIASPQILMLSGVGPADHLKEKGITTCTITLDSSECDISDDGVDIRYAHGTDEVWNKFYQPIVNKDSWTSFPYFLRPKSRGNIRLASNDPFDKPLINPNYFSDANDYDIKVSVEFVKFALALSKTEASQKMGPRLYDPGCEDSGRTNIG
;
A
#
# COMPACT_ATOMS: atom_id res chain seq x y z
N MET A 1 -35.93 7.75 -10.86
CA MET A 1 -35.74 8.45 -9.58
C MET A 1 -34.27 8.81 -9.52
N GLY A 2 -33.96 10.11 -9.63
CA GLY A 2 -32.62 10.60 -9.95
C GLY A 2 -31.61 10.37 -8.83
N MET A 3 -30.36 10.10 -9.19
CA MET A 3 -29.24 10.07 -8.26
C MET A 3 -28.35 11.27 -8.55
N ASP A 4 -28.23 12.12 -7.54
CA ASP A 4 -27.40 13.32 -7.54
C ASP A 4 -25.93 12.97 -7.79
N ILE A 5 -25.37 13.65 -8.79
CA ILE A 5 -23.93 13.66 -9.06
C ILE A 5 -23.33 14.67 -8.09
N LEU A 6 -22.76 14.18 -6.99
CA LEU A 6 -21.83 14.97 -6.18
C LEU A 6 -20.57 15.21 -7.01
N LYS A 7 -20.52 16.36 -7.70
CA LYS A 7 -19.26 16.94 -8.20
C LYS A 7 -18.43 17.40 -7.01
N LEU A 8 -17.67 16.51 -6.38
CA LEU A 8 -16.46 16.91 -5.68
C LEU A 8 -15.37 17.16 -6.74
N GLY A 9 -14.80 18.36 -6.70
CA GLY A 9 -14.02 18.97 -7.78
C GLY A 9 -12.95 18.10 -8.43
N ASN A 10 -12.83 18.24 -9.76
CA ASN A 10 -11.70 17.97 -10.67
C ASN A 10 -10.57 16.99 -10.26
N LYS A 11 -10.84 15.93 -9.50
CA LYS A 11 -9.96 14.77 -9.35
C LYS A 11 -10.61 13.60 -10.07
N LEU A 12 -10.07 13.26 -11.24
CA LEU A 12 -10.47 12.08 -11.99
C LEU A 12 -9.86 10.84 -11.31
N PHE A 13 -10.66 10.13 -10.53
CA PHE A 13 -10.30 8.77 -10.15
C PHE A 13 -10.38 7.86 -11.37
N ASN A 14 -9.46 6.92 -11.52
CA ASN A 14 -9.37 6.03 -12.68
C ASN A 14 -10.71 5.31 -12.96
N CYS A 15 -11.45 4.95 -11.90
CA CYS A 15 -12.80 4.39 -12.01
C CYS A 15 -13.79 5.36 -12.67
N CYS A 16 -13.74 6.66 -12.37
CA CYS A 16 -14.63 7.68 -12.96
C CYS A 16 -14.40 7.91 -14.45
N LEU A 17 -13.17 7.74 -14.95
CA LEU A 17 -12.87 7.88 -16.38
C LEU A 17 -13.57 6.79 -17.21
N TYR A 18 -13.56 5.54 -16.71
CA TYR A 18 -14.26 4.44 -17.36
C TYR A 18 -15.75 4.38 -17.03
N SER A 19 -16.22 4.88 -15.89
CA SER A 19 -17.64 4.81 -15.48
C SER A 19 -18.53 5.96 -15.97
N THR A 20 -18.05 6.75 -16.94
CA THR A 20 -18.89 7.63 -17.77
C THR A 20 -19.87 6.80 -18.65
N PRO A 21 -20.83 7.40 -19.39
CA PRO A 21 -21.99 6.71 -20.00
C PRO A 21 -21.66 5.60 -21.02
N PHE A 22 -20.38 5.30 -21.24
CA PHE A 22 -19.86 4.26 -22.11
C PHE A 22 -20.01 2.84 -21.55
N LEU A 23 -20.05 2.65 -20.22
CA LEU A 23 -20.24 1.32 -19.60
C LEU A 23 -21.71 0.94 -19.39
N GLU A 24 -22.63 1.91 -19.30
CA GLU A 24 -24.04 1.65 -18.98
C GLU A 24 -24.80 0.91 -20.09
N ASN A 25 -24.29 0.95 -21.34
CA ASN A 25 -24.96 0.38 -22.52
C ASN A 25 -24.44 -1.00 -22.97
N ARG A 26 -23.61 -1.68 -22.17
CA ARG A 26 -23.07 -3.01 -22.53
C ARG A 26 -23.82 -4.13 -21.80
N PRO A 27 -24.66 -4.92 -22.49
CA PRO A 27 -25.45 -5.96 -21.84
C PRO A 27 -24.60 -7.13 -21.31
N ASN A 28 -23.35 -7.25 -21.78
CA ASN A 28 -22.41 -8.31 -21.42
C ASN A 28 -21.43 -7.91 -20.29
N LEU A 29 -21.57 -6.71 -19.70
CA LEU A 29 -20.72 -6.24 -18.61
C LEU A 29 -21.55 -5.98 -17.36
N HIS A 30 -21.26 -6.71 -16.30
CA HIS A 30 -21.92 -6.53 -15.01
C HIS A 30 -20.96 -5.92 -14.00
N ILE A 31 -21.36 -4.80 -13.40
CA ILE A 31 -20.56 -4.09 -12.38
C ILE A 31 -21.34 -4.12 -11.07
N SER A 32 -20.77 -4.78 -10.05
CA SER A 32 -21.32 -4.76 -8.68
C SER A 32 -20.46 -3.86 -7.79
N LYS A 33 -21.04 -2.75 -7.34
CA LYS A 33 -20.42 -1.87 -6.34
C LYS A 33 -20.71 -2.37 -4.92
N ASN A 34 -19.84 -1.98 -3.97
CA ASN A 34 -19.94 -2.34 -2.56
C ASN A 34 -20.00 -3.86 -2.35
N SER A 35 -19.13 -4.58 -3.06
CA SER A 35 -18.98 -6.02 -2.98
C SER A 35 -17.54 -6.34 -2.58
N HIS A 36 -17.37 -6.98 -1.42
CA HIS A 36 -16.06 -7.33 -0.89
C HIS A 36 -15.73 -8.78 -1.23
N VAL A 37 -14.69 -9.01 -2.04
CA VAL A 37 -14.28 -10.38 -2.40
C VAL A 37 -13.60 -11.03 -1.21
N LEU A 38 -14.08 -12.21 -0.81
CA LEU A 38 -13.59 -12.93 0.37
C LEU A 38 -12.49 -13.92 -0.01
N LYS A 39 -12.74 -14.73 -1.03
CA LYS A 39 -11.80 -15.75 -1.53
C LYS A 39 -12.11 -16.16 -2.96
N ILE A 40 -11.11 -16.70 -3.63
CA ILE A 40 -11.19 -17.40 -4.91
C ILE A 40 -11.41 -18.88 -4.62
N ILE A 41 -12.27 -19.52 -5.40
CA ILE A 41 -12.49 -20.96 -5.35
C ILE A 41 -11.54 -21.57 -6.37
N ILE A 42 -10.65 -22.42 -5.89
CA ILE A 42 -9.64 -23.10 -6.68
C ILE A 42 -9.88 -24.59 -6.52
N ASP A 43 -9.93 -25.30 -7.65
CA ASP A 43 -9.93 -26.75 -7.66
C ASP A 43 -8.54 -27.26 -7.24
N PRO A 44 -8.44 -28.07 -6.17
CA PRO A 44 -7.15 -28.53 -5.64
C PRO A 44 -6.39 -29.44 -6.61
N ASP A 45 -7.07 -30.17 -7.49
CA ASP A 45 -6.45 -31.14 -8.40
C ASP A 45 -5.97 -30.45 -9.67
N THR A 46 -6.84 -29.65 -10.29
CA THR A 46 -6.54 -28.96 -11.56
C THR A 46 -5.82 -27.63 -11.35
N LYS A 47 -5.77 -27.12 -10.11
CA LYS A 47 -5.26 -25.79 -9.74
C LYS A 47 -5.92 -24.65 -10.53
N THR A 48 -7.13 -24.88 -11.04
CA THR A 48 -7.87 -23.90 -11.85
C THR A 48 -8.82 -23.11 -10.95
N ALA A 49 -8.86 -21.79 -11.13
CA ALA A 49 -9.82 -20.93 -10.45
C ALA A 49 -11.20 -21.09 -11.09
N THR A 50 -12.14 -21.73 -10.38
CA THR A 50 -13.49 -22.03 -10.88
C THR A 50 -14.50 -20.93 -10.56
N GLY A 51 -14.15 -20.01 -9.65
CA GLY A 51 -15.02 -18.93 -9.25
C GLY A 51 -14.48 -18.14 -8.08
N PHE A 52 -15.33 -17.30 -7.49
CA PHE A 52 -15.00 -16.53 -6.30
C PHE A 52 -16.22 -16.30 -5.42
N GLN A 53 -15.95 -16.01 -4.14
CA GLN A 53 -16.95 -15.65 -3.15
C GLN A 53 -16.80 -14.18 -2.79
N PHE A 54 -17.92 -13.48 -2.68
CA PHE A 54 -17.93 -12.09 -2.22
C PHE A 54 -19.09 -11.84 -1.27
N GLU A 55 -18.89 -10.89 -0.38
CA GLU A 55 -19.92 -10.37 0.52
C GLU A 55 -20.55 -9.11 -0.08
N LYS A 56 -21.86 -8.99 0.06
CA LYS A 56 -22.63 -7.79 -0.26
C LYS A 56 -23.81 -7.68 0.70
N GLN A 57 -23.90 -6.57 1.44
CA GLN A 57 -24.99 -6.27 2.37
C GLN A 57 -25.23 -7.37 3.43
N GLY A 58 -24.16 -7.89 4.02
CA GLY A 58 -24.14 -8.97 5.01
C GLY A 58 -24.38 -10.37 4.44
N LYS A 59 -24.51 -10.53 3.11
CA LYS A 59 -24.78 -11.82 2.47
C LYS A 59 -23.61 -12.26 1.61
N ILE A 60 -23.28 -13.54 1.71
CA ILE A 60 -22.23 -14.16 0.89
C ILE A 60 -22.86 -14.69 -0.39
N TYR A 61 -22.24 -14.34 -1.51
CA TYR A 61 -22.58 -14.81 -2.85
C TYR A 61 -21.40 -15.58 -3.44
N VAL A 62 -21.72 -16.59 -4.24
CA VAL A 62 -20.74 -17.39 -4.99
C VAL A 62 -21.00 -17.19 -6.47
N VAL A 63 -19.95 -16.85 -7.22
CA VAL A 63 -20.01 -16.69 -8.68
C VAL A 63 -18.98 -17.60 -9.31
N GLU A 64 -19.44 -18.38 -10.28
CA GLU A 64 -18.58 -19.24 -11.08
C GLU A 64 -18.04 -18.47 -12.30
N ALA A 65 -16.78 -18.75 -12.64
CA ALA A 65 -16.11 -18.18 -13.79
C ALA A 65 -15.85 -19.30 -14.82
N THR A 66 -16.29 -19.10 -16.05
CA THR A 66 -16.18 -20.11 -17.11
C THR A 66 -14.83 -20.12 -17.82
N LYS A 67 -14.03 -19.06 -17.66
CA LYS A 67 -12.73 -18.91 -18.33
C LYS A 67 -11.62 -18.60 -17.34
N GLU A 68 -11.67 -17.41 -16.76
CA GLU A 68 -10.58 -16.88 -15.94
C GLU A 68 -11.13 -16.01 -14.81
N VAL A 69 -10.37 -15.94 -13.71
CA VAL A 69 -10.59 -15.01 -12.61
C VAL A 69 -9.39 -14.05 -12.56
N VAL A 70 -9.64 -12.77 -12.76
CA VAL A 70 -8.61 -11.74 -12.73
C VAL A 70 -8.67 -10.98 -11.41
N LEU A 71 -7.58 -11.03 -10.64
CA LEU A 71 -7.47 -10.32 -9.37
C LEU A 71 -6.77 -8.97 -9.56
N SER A 72 -7.47 -7.88 -9.25
CA SER A 72 -6.95 -6.51 -9.37
C SER A 72 -7.30 -5.67 -8.13
N ALA A 73 -7.11 -6.25 -6.94
CA ALA A 73 -7.47 -5.63 -5.67
C ALA A 73 -6.36 -4.71 -5.10
N GLY A 74 -5.32 -4.41 -5.90
CA GLY A 74 -4.17 -3.61 -5.47
C GLY A 74 -3.09 -4.42 -4.74
N ALA A 75 -1.99 -3.76 -4.35
CA ALA A 75 -0.80 -4.42 -3.81
C ALA A 75 -1.00 -5.05 -2.41
N ILE A 76 -2.00 -4.59 -1.66
CA ILE A 76 -2.25 -5.04 -0.29
C ILE A 76 -3.35 -6.11 -0.25
N ALA A 77 -4.50 -5.86 -0.89
CA ALA A 77 -5.63 -6.78 -0.81
C ALA A 77 -5.50 -7.99 -1.74
N SER A 78 -4.77 -7.88 -2.86
CA SER A 78 -4.54 -9.03 -3.75
C SER A 78 -3.82 -10.20 -3.06
N PRO A 79 -2.65 -10.01 -2.40
CA PRO A 79 -1.99 -11.10 -1.70
C PRO A 79 -2.82 -11.63 -0.52
N GLN A 80 -3.62 -10.77 0.14
CA GLN A 80 -4.55 -11.21 1.19
C GLN A 80 -5.60 -12.19 0.65
N ILE A 81 -6.30 -11.82 -0.44
CA ILE A 81 -7.31 -12.69 -1.07
C ILE A 81 -6.68 -14.00 -1.53
N LEU A 82 -5.48 -13.96 -2.11
CA LEU A 82 -4.76 -15.17 -2.53
C LEU A 82 -4.45 -16.08 -1.34
N MET A 83 -3.94 -15.54 -0.23
CA MET A 83 -3.67 -16.31 0.97
C MET A 83 -4.94 -16.91 1.59
N LEU A 84 -6.05 -16.16 1.63
CA LEU A 84 -7.36 -16.65 2.07
C LEU A 84 -7.92 -17.75 1.15
N SER A 85 -7.51 -17.74 -0.11
CA SER A 85 -7.84 -18.76 -1.11
C SER A 85 -6.91 -19.98 -1.04
N GLY A 86 -5.98 -20.01 -0.09
CA GLY A 86 -5.01 -21.10 0.09
C GLY A 86 -3.75 -20.97 -0.76
N VAL A 87 -3.51 -19.83 -1.42
CA VAL A 87 -2.33 -19.57 -2.24
C VAL A 87 -1.36 -18.67 -1.47
N GLY A 88 -0.29 -19.25 -0.94
CA GLY A 88 0.71 -18.53 -0.14
C GLY A 88 1.69 -19.46 0.58
N PRO A 89 2.52 -18.92 1.50
CA PRO A 89 3.50 -19.71 2.24
C PRO A 89 2.84 -20.83 3.04
N ALA A 90 3.22 -22.09 2.77
CA ALA A 90 2.52 -23.26 3.30
C ALA A 90 2.53 -23.32 4.83
N ASP A 91 3.63 -22.94 5.47
CA ASP A 91 3.76 -22.97 6.93
C ASP A 91 2.83 -21.93 7.60
N HIS A 92 2.71 -20.73 7.02
CA HIS A 92 1.81 -19.69 7.51
C HIS A 92 0.34 -20.07 7.36
N LEU A 93 -0.02 -20.65 6.22
CA LEU A 93 -1.40 -21.06 5.95
C LEU A 93 -1.84 -22.21 6.85
N LYS A 94 -0.95 -23.17 7.13
CA LYS A 94 -1.20 -24.25 8.10
C LYS A 94 -1.43 -23.69 9.51
N GLU A 95 -0.64 -22.71 9.94
CA GLU A 95 -0.82 -22.03 11.24
C GLU A 95 -2.21 -21.38 11.35
N LYS A 96 -2.71 -20.80 10.25
CA LYS A 96 -4.03 -20.16 10.19
C LYS A 96 -5.18 -21.13 9.89
N GLY A 97 -4.91 -22.45 9.77
CA GLY A 97 -5.92 -23.48 9.51
C GLY A 97 -6.51 -23.45 8.10
N ILE A 98 -5.75 -22.95 7.11
CA ILE A 98 -6.18 -22.85 5.71
C ILE A 98 -5.55 -23.97 4.90
N THR A 99 -6.35 -24.69 4.11
CA THR A 99 -5.87 -25.73 3.20
C THR A 99 -5.04 -25.11 2.08
N THR A 100 -3.78 -25.54 1.97
CA THR A 100 -2.80 -24.97 1.03
C THR A 100 -2.97 -25.54 -0.37
N CYS A 101 -3.16 -24.68 -1.36
CA CYS A 101 -2.93 -24.99 -2.77
C CYS A 101 -1.52 -24.50 -3.13
N THR A 102 -0.55 -25.41 -3.25
CA THR A 102 0.85 -25.03 -3.52
C THR A 102 0.98 -24.44 -4.93
N ILE A 103 1.09 -23.11 -4.96
CA ILE A 103 1.55 -22.30 -6.08
C ILE A 103 2.57 -21.33 -5.48
N THR A 104 3.83 -21.45 -5.88
CA THR A 104 4.88 -20.49 -5.51
C THR A 104 4.63 -19.20 -6.28
N LEU A 105 4.35 -18.11 -5.57
CA LEU A 105 4.22 -16.77 -6.15
C LEU A 105 5.40 -15.93 -5.70
N ASP A 106 6.20 -15.49 -6.66
CA ASP A 106 7.21 -14.45 -6.43
C ASP A 106 6.46 -13.11 -6.43
N SER A 107 6.39 -12.44 -5.29
CA SER A 107 5.65 -11.18 -5.15
C SER A 107 6.34 -10.04 -5.90
N SER A 108 5.62 -9.36 -6.78
CA SER A 108 6.05 -8.14 -7.46
C SER A 108 5.62 -6.88 -6.70
N GLU A 109 6.51 -5.91 -6.58
CA GLU A 109 6.28 -4.60 -5.94
C GLU A 109 5.38 -3.67 -6.80
N CYS A 110 4.63 -2.75 -6.17
CA CYS A 110 3.85 -1.70 -6.85
C CYS A 110 3.85 -0.42 -6.01
N ASP A 111 4.23 0.71 -6.62
CA ASP A 111 4.38 2.02 -6.00
C ASP A 111 3.03 2.75 -5.88
N ILE A 112 2.79 3.41 -4.73
CA ILE A 112 1.58 4.20 -4.47
C ILE A 112 1.95 5.69 -4.51
N SER A 113 1.32 6.46 -5.40
CA SER A 113 1.39 7.93 -5.42
C SER A 113 0.16 8.49 -4.69
N ASP A 114 0.34 9.01 -3.47
CA ASP A 114 -0.70 9.78 -2.78
C ASP A 114 -0.36 11.29 -2.74
N ASP A 115 -1.42 12.10 -2.74
CA ASP A 115 -1.42 13.55 -2.99
C ASP A 115 -1.22 14.37 -1.69
N GLY A 116 -0.30 13.93 -0.83
CA GLY A 116 0.23 14.71 0.30
C GLY A 116 -0.70 14.97 1.49
N VAL A 117 -1.94 14.47 1.48
CA VAL A 117 -2.88 14.56 2.63
C VAL A 117 -2.52 13.54 3.73
N ASP A 118 -1.77 12.49 3.37
CA ASP A 118 -1.39 11.39 4.25
C ASP A 118 -0.23 11.72 5.19
N ILE A 119 0.46 12.85 5.03
CA ILE A 119 1.62 13.22 5.86
C ILE A 119 1.30 13.23 7.37
N ARG A 120 0.10 13.68 7.78
CA ARG A 120 -0.30 13.62 9.21
C ARG A 120 -0.70 12.21 9.67
N TYR A 121 -1.26 11.38 8.78
CA TYR A 121 -1.61 9.99 9.09
C TYR A 121 -0.41 9.04 9.02
N ALA A 122 0.61 9.36 8.21
CA ALA A 122 1.77 8.54 7.92
C ALA A 122 2.94 8.78 8.90
N HIS A 123 3.06 9.96 9.51
CA HIS A 123 4.19 10.32 10.39
C HIS A 123 3.99 9.97 11.88
N GLY A 124 3.13 8.98 12.17
CA GLY A 124 3.08 8.32 13.47
C GLY A 124 2.20 9.01 14.53
N THR A 125 2.51 8.76 15.79
CA THR A 125 1.74 9.18 16.96
C THR A 125 1.70 10.70 17.14
N ASP A 126 0.66 11.21 17.81
CA ASP A 126 0.51 12.64 18.13
C ASP A 126 1.76 13.25 18.81
N GLU A 127 2.52 12.46 19.56
CA GLU A 127 3.79 12.86 20.15
C GLU A 127 4.86 13.26 19.12
N VAL A 128 5.07 12.43 18.10
CA VAL A 128 6.01 12.70 17.01
C VAL A 128 5.54 13.91 16.21
N TRP A 129 4.23 14.00 15.95
CA TRP A 129 3.64 15.16 15.30
C TRP A 129 3.90 16.46 16.08
N ASN A 130 3.61 16.47 17.38
CA ASN A 130 3.74 17.65 18.23
C ASN A 130 5.19 18.08 18.41
N LYS A 131 6.13 17.12 18.45
CA LYS A 131 7.55 17.44 18.60
C LYS A 131 8.20 17.90 17.29
N PHE A 132 7.94 17.20 16.19
CA PHE A 132 8.65 17.43 14.93
C PHE A 132 7.94 18.43 14.02
N TYR A 133 6.61 18.37 13.93
CA TYR A 133 5.85 19.10 12.91
C TYR A 133 5.10 20.32 13.44
N GLN A 134 4.51 20.25 14.65
CA GLN A 134 3.77 21.38 15.24
C GLN A 134 4.57 22.72 15.24
N PRO A 135 5.88 22.76 15.55
CA PRO A 135 6.63 24.03 15.59
C PRO A 135 6.87 24.68 14.24
N ILE A 136 6.71 23.94 13.14
CA ILE A 136 6.91 24.41 11.76
C ILE A 136 5.59 24.65 11.01
N VAL A 137 4.44 24.39 11.63
CA VAL A 137 3.13 24.70 11.07
C VAL A 137 3.00 26.21 10.83
N ASN A 138 2.48 26.59 9.66
CA ASN A 138 2.33 27.98 9.19
C ASN A 138 3.64 28.77 9.03
N LYS A 139 4.78 28.09 8.92
CA LYS A 139 6.05 28.71 8.52
C LYS A 139 6.41 28.34 7.09
N ASP A 140 6.94 29.31 6.35
CA ASP A 140 7.48 29.07 5.02
C ASP A 140 8.63 28.06 5.12
N SER A 141 8.40 26.87 4.57
CA SER A 141 9.33 25.75 4.63
C SER A 141 9.32 25.02 3.29
N TRP A 142 10.46 24.45 2.93
CA TRP A 142 10.58 23.53 1.82
C TRP A 142 11.04 22.18 2.39
N THR A 143 10.40 21.11 1.94
CA THR A 143 10.71 19.75 2.40
C THR A 143 11.12 18.92 1.19
N SER A 144 12.16 18.11 1.34
CA SER A 144 12.61 17.18 0.32
C SER A 144 12.50 15.77 0.86
N PHE A 145 11.75 14.92 0.16
CA PHE A 145 11.55 13.52 0.52
C PHE A 145 12.38 12.63 -0.40
N PRO A 146 13.19 11.71 0.14
CA PRO A 146 13.86 10.71 -0.68
C PRO A 146 12.82 9.64 -1.12
N TYR A 147 12.65 9.49 -2.43
CA TYR A 147 11.93 8.36 -3.00
C TYR A 147 12.93 7.35 -3.58
N PHE A 148 12.96 6.15 -3.01
CA PHE A 148 13.80 5.06 -3.53
C PHE A 148 13.08 4.41 -4.71
N LEU A 149 13.59 4.64 -5.92
CA LEU A 149 13.01 4.04 -7.13
C LEU A 149 13.33 2.55 -7.28
N ARG A 150 14.36 2.06 -6.56
CA ARG A 150 14.81 0.66 -6.57
C ARG A 150 15.34 0.26 -5.20
N PRO A 151 14.47 0.20 -4.17
CA PRO A 151 14.91 -0.24 -2.85
C PRO A 151 15.37 -1.70 -2.92
N LYS A 152 16.40 -2.03 -2.14
CA LYS A 152 16.86 -3.43 -1.99
C LYS A 152 16.19 -4.15 -0.83
N SER A 153 15.70 -3.41 0.16
CA SER A 153 14.89 -3.94 1.24
C SER A 153 13.64 -4.63 0.69
N ARG A 154 13.20 -5.69 1.36
CA ARG A 154 12.00 -6.46 0.99
C ARG A 154 11.14 -6.71 2.22
N GLY A 155 9.89 -6.30 2.11
CA GLY A 155 8.86 -6.53 3.11
C GLY A 155 8.04 -7.79 2.84
N ASN A 156 7.10 -8.07 3.73
CA ASN A 156 6.11 -9.11 3.55
C ASN A 156 4.73 -8.67 4.06
N ILE A 157 3.70 -9.28 3.47
CA ILE A 157 2.31 -9.16 3.92
C ILE A 157 1.88 -10.54 4.40
N ARG A 158 1.31 -10.61 5.60
CA ARG A 158 0.81 -11.85 6.21
C ARG A 158 -0.63 -11.69 6.66
N LEU A 159 -1.38 -12.78 6.65
CA LEU A 159 -2.70 -12.81 7.28
C LEU A 159 -2.58 -12.70 8.81
N ALA A 160 -3.34 -11.79 9.42
CA ALA A 160 -3.49 -11.72 10.87
C ALA A 160 -4.32 -12.91 11.39
N SER A 161 -5.44 -13.19 10.73
CA SER A 161 -6.39 -14.26 11.03
C SER A 161 -6.90 -14.92 9.74
N ASN A 162 -7.85 -15.84 9.86
CA ASN A 162 -8.59 -16.42 8.73
C ASN A 162 -9.86 -15.63 8.37
N ASP A 163 -10.14 -14.52 9.06
CA ASP A 163 -11.26 -13.64 8.76
C ASP A 163 -10.88 -12.69 7.60
N PRO A 164 -11.62 -12.70 6.48
CA PRO A 164 -11.38 -11.78 5.37
C PRO A 164 -11.51 -10.29 5.71
N PHE A 165 -12.23 -9.94 6.78
CA PHE A 165 -12.42 -8.55 7.21
C PHE A 165 -11.29 -8.04 8.10
N ASP A 166 -10.46 -8.93 8.62
CA ASP A 166 -9.29 -8.55 9.41
C ASP A 166 -8.20 -7.96 8.51
N LYS A 167 -7.59 -6.88 8.98
CA LYS A 167 -6.50 -6.23 8.25
C LYS A 167 -5.26 -7.14 8.25
N PRO A 168 -4.56 -7.27 7.12
CA PRO A 168 -3.34 -8.05 7.07
C PRO A 168 -2.23 -7.37 7.87
N LEU A 169 -1.29 -8.17 8.35
CA LEU A 169 -0.04 -7.69 8.95
C LEU A 169 0.89 -7.27 7.82
N ILE A 170 1.21 -5.98 7.76
CA ILE A 170 2.10 -5.41 6.75
C ILE A 170 3.42 -5.10 7.44
N ASN A 171 4.48 -5.80 7.04
CA ASN A 171 5.84 -5.48 7.45
C ASN A 171 6.63 -5.02 6.23
N PRO A 172 6.77 -3.70 5.99
CA PRO A 172 7.53 -3.18 4.87
C PRO A 172 9.03 -3.44 5.00
N ASN A 173 9.52 -3.68 6.23
CA ASN A 173 10.92 -4.02 6.52
C ASN A 173 11.90 -3.01 5.91
N TYR A 174 11.62 -1.71 6.10
CA TYR A 174 12.47 -0.65 5.56
C TYR A 174 13.89 -0.72 6.13
N PHE A 175 14.88 -0.44 5.27
CA PHE A 175 16.30 -0.40 5.63
C PHE A 175 16.86 -1.72 6.17
N SER A 176 16.25 -2.85 5.80
CA SER A 176 16.67 -4.18 6.24
C SER A 176 17.67 -4.85 5.29
N ASP A 177 18.17 -4.12 4.29
CA ASP A 177 18.99 -4.72 3.25
C ASP A 177 20.38 -5.10 3.81
N ALA A 178 20.87 -6.28 3.46
CA ALA A 178 22.08 -6.84 4.08
C ALA A 178 23.36 -6.02 3.84
N ASN A 179 23.36 -5.06 2.91
CA ASN A 179 24.52 -4.23 2.58
C ASN A 179 24.33 -2.76 2.97
N ASP A 180 23.25 -2.43 3.69
CA ASP A 180 22.83 -1.07 4.04
C ASP A 180 22.79 -0.11 2.82
N TYR A 181 22.50 -0.63 1.64
CA TYR A 181 22.40 0.13 0.41
C TYR A 181 21.33 1.21 0.52
N ASP A 182 20.15 0.89 1.04
CA ASP A 182 19.05 1.84 1.15
C ASP A 182 19.41 2.96 2.15
N ILE A 183 20.10 2.61 3.25
CA ILE A 183 20.64 3.58 4.21
C ILE A 183 21.69 4.48 3.55
N LYS A 184 22.63 3.90 2.79
CA LYS A 184 23.68 4.66 2.10
C LYS A 184 23.08 5.66 1.10
N VAL A 185 22.10 5.24 0.32
CA VAL A 185 21.39 6.14 -0.62
C VAL A 185 20.67 7.25 0.15
N SER A 186 20.07 6.94 1.31
CA SER A 186 19.44 7.95 2.18
C SER A 186 20.44 9.00 2.66
N VAL A 187 21.62 8.56 3.10
CA VAL A 187 22.70 9.47 3.54
C VAL A 187 23.19 10.35 2.40
N GLU A 188 23.37 9.78 1.20
CA GLU A 188 23.74 10.56 0.01
C GLU A 188 22.65 11.58 -0.38
N PHE A 189 21.38 11.23 -0.23
CA PHE A 189 20.29 12.17 -0.41
C PHE A 189 20.35 13.33 0.59
N VAL A 190 20.60 13.07 1.88
CA VAL A 190 20.73 14.14 2.89
C VAL A 190 21.89 15.06 2.55
N LYS A 191 23.04 14.51 2.14
CA LYS A 191 24.18 15.31 1.67
C LYS A 191 23.81 16.16 0.46
N PHE A 192 23.06 15.59 -0.49
CA PHE A 192 22.59 16.30 -1.66
C PHE A 192 21.62 17.43 -1.29
N ALA A 193 20.65 17.20 -0.40
CA ALA A 193 19.70 18.21 0.05
C ALA A 193 20.42 19.36 0.78
N LEU A 194 21.43 19.06 1.60
CA LEU A 194 22.29 20.07 2.25
C LEU A 194 23.16 20.83 1.24
N ALA A 195 23.62 20.18 0.17
CA ALA A 195 24.32 20.86 -0.92
C ALA A 195 23.37 21.79 -1.69
N LEU A 196 22.16 21.32 -1.97
CA LEU A 196 21.12 22.10 -2.65
C LEU A 196 20.74 23.35 -1.83
N SER A 197 20.62 23.22 -0.51
CA SER A 197 20.31 24.36 0.37
C SER A 197 21.41 25.43 0.39
N LYS A 198 22.64 25.08 0.01
CA LYS A 198 23.80 26.00 -0.08
C LYS A 198 23.95 26.68 -1.44
N THR A 199 23.15 26.31 -2.44
CA THR A 199 23.18 26.94 -3.76
C THR A 199 22.72 28.40 -3.69
N GLU A 200 23.21 29.25 -4.60
CA GLU A 200 22.89 30.69 -4.61
C GLU A 200 21.38 30.96 -4.71
N ALA A 201 20.68 30.20 -5.55
CA ALA A 201 19.23 30.31 -5.71
C ALA A 201 18.49 29.95 -4.42
N SER A 202 18.93 28.90 -3.71
CA SER A 202 18.33 28.51 -2.44
C SER A 202 18.64 29.54 -1.35
N GLN A 203 19.87 30.04 -1.27
CA GLN A 203 20.31 31.02 -0.26
C GLN A 203 19.56 32.36 -0.34
N LYS A 204 19.06 32.76 -1.52
CA LYS A 204 18.18 33.93 -1.67
C LYS A 204 16.88 33.82 -0.86
N MET A 205 16.44 32.59 -0.56
CA MET A 205 15.26 32.31 0.28
C MET A 205 15.60 32.17 1.78
N GLY A 206 16.87 32.26 2.15
CA GLY A 206 17.33 32.15 3.55
C GLY A 206 17.02 30.82 4.26
N PRO A 207 17.24 29.65 3.63
CA PRO A 207 16.89 28.36 4.21
C PRO A 207 17.72 28.08 5.47
N ARG A 208 17.07 27.58 6.52
CA ARG A 208 17.72 27.10 7.73
C ARG A 208 17.35 25.64 7.95
N LEU A 209 18.33 24.82 8.29
CA LEU A 209 18.07 23.44 8.69
C LEU A 209 17.26 23.46 9.99
N TYR A 210 16.09 22.86 9.97
CA TYR A 210 15.30 22.61 11.16
C TYR A 210 15.70 21.24 11.71
N ASP A 211 16.38 21.25 12.85
CA ASP A 211 16.78 20.04 13.58
C ASP A 211 16.04 20.01 14.93
N PRO A 212 15.00 19.18 15.07
CA PRO A 212 14.26 19.02 16.33
C PRO A 212 15.03 18.21 17.40
N GLY A 213 16.28 17.83 17.12
CA GLY A 213 17.15 17.06 18.01
C GLY A 213 16.97 15.55 17.81
N CYS A 214 18.09 14.84 17.67
CA CYS A 214 18.09 13.39 17.69
C CYS A 214 17.91 12.93 19.15
N GLU A 215 16.88 12.15 19.44
CA GLU A 215 16.92 11.33 20.66
C GLU A 215 17.92 10.20 20.40
N ASP A 216 18.91 10.06 21.27
CA ASP A 216 19.80 8.89 21.26
C ASP A 216 18.95 7.64 21.53
N SER A 217 18.36 7.05 20.48
CA SER A 217 17.82 5.71 20.50
C SER A 217 18.99 4.73 20.54
N GLY A 218 19.62 4.64 21.72
CA GLY A 218 20.54 3.60 22.13
C GLY A 218 21.49 3.11 21.05
N ARG A 219 22.54 3.88 20.74
CA ARG A 219 23.78 3.30 20.18
C ARG A 219 24.33 2.28 21.19
N THR A 220 23.92 1.02 21.09
CA THR A 220 24.79 -0.07 21.55
C THR A 220 26.03 -0.02 20.67
N ASN A 221 27.14 0.38 21.29
CA ASN A 221 28.49 0.30 20.74
C ASN A 221 28.70 -1.07 20.11
N ILE A 222 28.73 -1.13 18.79
CA ILE A 222 29.44 -2.18 18.07
C ILE A 222 30.88 -1.66 17.94
N GLY A 223 31.72 -2.18 18.84
CA GLY A 223 33.17 -2.00 18.82
C GLY A 223 33.85 -2.81 17.72
#